data_AF-A0A7X9C350-F1
#
_entry.id   AF-A0A7X9C350-F1
#
_cell.length_a   1.000
_cell.length_b   1.000
_cell.length_c   1.000
_cell.angle_alpha   90.00
_cell.angle_beta   90.00
_cell.angle_gamma   90.00
#
_symmetry.space_group_name_H-M   'P 1'
#
loop_
_entity.id
_entity.type
_entity.pdbx_description
1 polymer ?
#
loop_
_entity_poly.entity_id
_entity_poly.type
_entity_poly.pdbx_seq_one_letter_code
_entity_poly.pdbx_strand_id
1 'polypeptide(L)'
;MSKIITIANSKGGVGKTTTSIYLATLLSEYGSVLLKDSDPQGSATEWVEDIEEMPFDFELTNQRQMGKTKGYNYVVIDTHLKIAISSEQRLRLLIF
;
A
#
# COMPACT_ATOMS: atom_id res chain seq x y z
N MET A 1 12.01 -3.51 12.67
CA MET A 1 11.91 -3.59 11.19
C MET A 1 10.43 -3.67 10.86
N SER A 2 9.92 -2.83 9.96
CA SER A 2 8.51 -2.83 9.56
C SER A 2 8.18 -4.10 8.78
N LYS A 3 6.97 -4.64 8.96
CA LYS A 3 6.43 -5.70 8.09
C LYS A 3 5.84 -5.04 6.85
N ILE A 4 6.41 -5.31 5.68
CA ILE A 4 5.96 -4.73 4.41
C ILE A 4 5.14 -5.76 3.64
N ILE A 5 3.93 -5.36 3.23
CA ILE A 5 2.99 -6.16 2.45
C ILE A 5 2.66 -5.38 1.18
N THR A 6 2.85 -6.01 0.02
CA THR A 6 2.57 -5.38 -1.26
C THR A 6 1.44 -6.11 -1.95
N ILE A 7 0.41 -5.35 -2.31
CA ILE A 7 -0.70 -5.81 -3.12
C ILE A 7 -0.44 -5.34 -4.54
N ALA A 8 -0.14 -6.28 -5.44
CA ALA A 8 0.10 -5.93 -6.83
C ALA A 8 -0.51 -6.93 -7.80
N ASN A 9 -1.08 -6.41 -8.88
CA ASN A 9 -1.65 -7.19 -9.96
C ASN A 9 -1.46 -6.45 -11.30
N SER A 10 -1.45 -7.18 -12.40
CA SER A 10 -1.39 -6.65 -13.76
C SER A 10 -2.77 -6.34 -14.34
N LYS A 11 -3.85 -6.87 -13.75
CA LYS A 11 -5.23 -6.64 -14.17
C LYS A 11 -5.89 -5.55 -13.30
N GLY A 12 -6.57 -4.61 -13.95
CA GLY A 12 -7.43 -3.63 -13.29
C GLY A 12 -8.73 -4.24 -12.77
N GLY A 13 -9.33 -3.65 -11.74
CA GLY A 13 -10.64 -4.08 -11.21
C GLY A 13 -10.65 -5.40 -10.42
N VAL A 14 -9.49 -5.89 -9.97
CA VAL A 14 -9.36 -7.15 -9.19
C VAL A 14 -9.35 -6.95 -7.68
N GLY A 15 -9.66 -5.74 -7.20
CA GLY A 15 -9.76 -5.44 -5.77
C GLY A 15 -8.43 -5.16 -5.04
N LYS A 16 -7.37 -4.72 -5.74
CA LYS A 16 -6.08 -4.35 -5.12
C LYS A 16 -6.25 -3.26 -4.06
N THR A 17 -6.75 -2.10 -4.46
CA THR A 17 -6.99 -0.93 -3.61
C THR A 17 -7.91 -1.25 -2.44
N THR A 18 -9.02 -1.94 -2.72
CA THR A 18 -9.94 -2.43 -1.68
C THR A 18 -9.21 -3.30 -0.67
N THR A 19 -8.41 -4.27 -1.12
CA THR A 19 -7.63 -5.12 -0.21
C THR A 19 -6.60 -4.32 0.57
N SER A 20 -5.89 -3.39 -0.06
CA SER A 20 -4.89 -2.54 0.58
C SER A 20 -5.48 -1.70 1.70
N ILE A 21 -6.63 -1.05 1.47
CA ILE A 21 -7.30 -0.19 2.46
C ILE A 21 -7.85 -1.02 3.63
N TYR A 22 -8.55 -2.11 3.35
CA TYR A 22 -9.10 -2.96 4.42
C TYR A 22 -7.98 -3.64 5.21
N LEU A 23 -6.90 -4.09 4.56
CA LEU A 23 -5.75 -4.65 5.27
C LEU A 23 -5.05 -3.61 6.15
N ALA A 24 -4.86 -2.39 5.65
CA ALA A 24 -4.28 -1.30 6.44
C ALA A 24 -5.16 -0.96 7.66
N THR A 25 -6.47 -0.94 7.47
CA THR A 25 -7.47 -0.74 8.54
C THR A 25 -7.39 -1.84 9.59
N LEU A 26 -7.32 -3.11 9.19
CA LEU A 26 -7.23 -4.22 10.14
C LEU A 26 -5.89 -4.24 10.87
N LEU A 27 -4.79 -3.88 10.20
CA LEU A 27 -3.46 -3.85 10.81
C LEU A 27 -3.29 -2.72 11.83
N SER A 28 -4.08 -1.64 11.74
CA SER A 28 -3.97 -0.51 12.68
C SER A 28 -4.40 -0.88 14.09
N GLU A 29 -5.25 -1.90 14.24
CA GLU A 29 -5.58 -2.51 15.54
C GLU A 29 -4.35 -3.13 16.24
N TYR A 30 -3.28 -3.43 15.49
CA TYR A 30 -2.10 -4.13 15.98
C TYR A 30 -0.82 -3.27 15.97
N GLY A 31 -0.90 -1.98 15.60
CA GLY A 31 0.24 -1.06 15.59
C GLY A 31 0.14 0.01 14.51
N SER A 32 1.18 0.85 14.40
CA SER A 32 1.20 1.93 13.42
C SER A 32 1.30 1.40 11.98
N VAL A 33 0.47 1.93 11.09
CA VAL A 33 0.37 1.53 9.69
C VAL A 33 0.60 2.73 8.78
N LEU A 34 1.37 2.50 7.72
CA LEU A 34 1.48 3.40 6.58
C LEU A 34 0.95 2.70 5.33
N LEU A 35 -0.10 3.24 4.72
CA LEU A 35 -0.53 2.87 3.38
C LEU A 35 0.18 3.75 2.35
N LYS A 36 0.85 3.12 1.39
CA LYS A 36 1.47 3.81 0.25
C LYS A 36 0.73 3.51 -1.03
N ASP A 37 0.32 4.55 -1.74
CA ASP A 37 -0.20 4.43 -3.10
C ASP A 37 0.93 4.74 -4.10
N SER A 38 1.15 3.82 -5.03
CA SER A 38 2.05 4.04 -6.17
C SER A 38 1.43 3.56 -7.48
N ASP A 39 0.14 3.20 -7.47
CA ASP A 39 -0.58 2.88 -8.69
C ASP A 39 -0.82 4.20 -9.44
N PRO A 40 -0.39 4.33 -10.70
CA PRO A 40 -0.62 5.55 -11.49
C PRO A 40 -2.10 5.93 -11.64
N GLN A 41 -3.03 5.01 -11.38
CA GLN A 41 -4.46 5.30 -11.38
C GLN A 41 -4.92 6.04 -10.11
N GLY A 42 -4.16 5.99 -9.01
CA GLY A 42 -4.44 6.79 -7.82
C GLY A 42 -5.72 6.40 -7.05
N SER A 43 -6.29 5.22 -7.28
CA SER A 43 -7.57 4.85 -6.68
C SER A 43 -7.55 4.79 -5.15
N ALA A 44 -6.40 4.52 -4.52
CA ALA A 44 -6.28 4.58 -3.06
C ALA A 44 -6.23 6.02 -2.56
N THR A 45 -5.57 6.90 -3.32
CA THR A 45 -5.55 8.35 -3.08
C THR A 45 -6.97 8.93 -3.11
N GLU A 46 -7.73 8.67 -4.18
CA GLU A 46 -9.11 9.13 -4.32
C GLU A 46 -9.98 8.68 -3.13
N TRP A 47 -9.86 7.40 -2.74
CA TRP A 47 -10.62 6.87 -1.61
C TRP A 47 -10.25 7.58 -0.30
N VAL A 48 -8.97 7.74 0.00
CA VAL A 48 -8.53 8.40 1.24
C VAL A 48 -8.98 9.88 1.28
N GLU A 49 -8.98 10.57 0.14
CA GLU A 49 -9.46 11.96 0.05
C GLU A 49 -10.98 12.09 0.29
N ASP A 50 -11.75 11.07 -0.06
CA ASP A 50 -13.22 11.03 0.14
C ASP A 50 -13.65 10.72 1.59
N ILE A 51 -12.72 10.36 2.47
CA ILE A 51 -13.01 9.96 3.86
C ILE A 51 -12.37 10.94 4.85
N GLU A 52 -13.14 11.41 5.84
CA GLU A 52 -12.68 12.40 6.82
C GLU A 52 -11.53 11.92 7.71
N GLU A 53 -11.55 10.66 8.16
CA GLU A 53 -10.52 10.10 9.03
C GLU A 53 -10.25 8.63 8.70
N MET A 54 -8.97 8.28 8.57
CA MET A 54 -8.48 6.92 8.39
C MET A 54 -7.68 6.50 9.63
N PRO A 55 -7.74 5.23 10.06
CA PRO A 55 -7.00 4.75 11.23
C PRO A 55 -5.51 4.43 10.90
N PHE A 56 -4.99 4.94 9.80
CA PHE A 56 -3.62 4.73 9.34
C PHE A 56 -3.11 5.98 8.62
N ASP A 57 -1.78 6.13 8.55
CA ASP A 57 -1.17 7.20 7.77
C ASP A 57 -1.15 6.83 6.28
N PHE A 58 -1.25 7.83 5.42
CA PHE A 58 -1.26 7.67 3.97
C PHE A 58 -0.14 8.46 3.30
N GLU A 59 0.48 7.88 2.27
CA GLU A 59 1.50 8.54 1.45
C GLU A 59 1.34 8.18 -0.03
N LEU A 60 1.13 9.19 -0.88
CA LEU A 60 1.36 9.04 -2.32
C LEU A 60 2.87 8.91 -2.56
N THR A 61 3.30 7.81 -3.15
CA THR A 61 4.72 7.46 -3.31
C THR A 61 5.04 7.13 -4.76
N ASN A 62 6.33 7.11 -5.08
CA ASN A 62 6.83 6.64 -6.37
C ASN A 62 7.82 5.48 -6.16
N GLN A 63 8.21 4.85 -7.26
CA GLN A 63 9.13 3.70 -7.26
C GLN A 63 10.43 3.94 -6.48
N ARG A 64 10.94 5.19 -6.46
CA ARG A 64 12.18 5.54 -5.73
C ARG A 64 11.97 5.68 -4.22
N GLN A 65 10.74 5.92 -3.78
CA GLN A 65 10.38 6.22 -2.39
C GLN A 65 9.63 5.07 -1.69
N MET A 66 9.21 4.04 -2.43
CA MET A 66 8.59 2.82 -1.90
C MET A 66 9.38 2.18 -0.74
N GLY A 67 10.71 2.20 -0.79
CA GLY A 67 11.56 1.58 0.24
C GLY A 67 11.71 2.39 1.54
N LYS A 68 11.22 3.63 1.59
CA LYS A 68 11.30 4.47 2.80
C LYS A 68 10.12 4.16 3.73
N THR A 69 10.37 3.36 4.76
CA THR A 69 9.29 2.79 5.62
C THR A 69 9.57 2.93 7.12
N LYS A 70 10.41 3.89 7.53
CA LYS A 70 10.81 4.08 8.93
C LYS A 70 9.63 4.61 9.77
N GLY A 71 9.53 4.14 11.01
CA GLY A 71 8.55 4.63 12.00
C GLY A 71 7.29 3.80 12.15
N TYR A 72 7.06 2.83 11.27
CA TYR A 72 5.82 2.04 11.25
C TYR A 72 6.01 0.58 11.64
N ASN A 73 5.00 -0.01 12.28
CA ASN A 73 4.95 -1.46 12.51
C ASN A 73 4.66 -2.19 11.20
N TYR A 74 3.73 -1.66 10.40
CA TYR A 74 3.30 -2.23 9.14
C TYR A 74 3.33 -1.20 8.02
N VAL A 75 3.68 -1.66 6.80
CA VAL A 75 3.53 -0.86 5.58
C VAL A 75 2.77 -1.67 4.54
N VAL A 76 1.67 -1.11 4.04
CA VAL A 76 0.89 -1.67 2.94
C VAL A 76 1.19 -0.86 1.69
N ILE A 77 1.46 -1.52 0.57
CA ILE A 77 1.74 -0.86 -0.70
C ILE A 77 0.69 -1.29 -1.72
N ASP A 78 -0.08 -0.34 -2.24
CA ASP A 78 -0.93 -0.49 -3.42
C ASP A 78 -0.14 -0.08 -4.67
N THR A 79 -0.02 -0.99 -5.63
CA THR A 79 0.78 -0.73 -6.83
C THR A 79 0.44 -1.64 -8.00
N HIS A 80 0.89 -1.23 -9.19
CA HIS A 80 0.85 -2.07 -10.39
C HIS A 80 1.98 -3.13 -10.36
N LEU A 81 1.71 -4.36 -10.82
CA LEU A 81 2.68 -5.48 -10.74
C LEU A 81 4.07 -5.17 -11.32
N LYS A 82 4.12 -4.40 -12.41
CA LYS A 82 5.38 -3.96 -13.04
C LYS A 82 6.26 -3.16 -12.09
N ILE A 83 5.67 -2.28 -11.28
CA ILE A 83 6.38 -1.44 -10.32
C ILE A 83 6.87 -2.30 -9.15
N ALA A 84 6.02 -3.18 -8.61
CA ALA A 84 6.39 -4.09 -7.52
C ALA A 84 7.62 -4.95 -7.84
N ILE A 85 7.65 -5.62 -9.00
CA ILE A 85 8.75 -6.53 -9.39
C ILE A 85 10.05 -5.77 -9.65
N SER A 86 9.96 -4.52 -10.10
CA SER A 86 11.13 -3.68 -10.38
C SER A 86 11.74 -3.02 -9.14
N SER A 87 11.06 -3.08 -8.00
CA SER A 87 11.63 -2.59 -6.75
C SER A 87 12.57 -3.65 -6.18
N GLU A 88 13.83 -3.31 -5.90
CA GLU A 88 14.85 -4.22 -5.32
C GLU A 88 14.49 -4.75 -3.90
N GLN A 89 13.29 -4.44 -3.40
CA GLN A 89 12.85 -4.78 -2.06
C GLN A 89 12.26 -6.20 -2.06
N ARG A 90 12.67 -7.03 -1.08
CA ARG A 90 12.02 -8.32 -0.79
C ARG A 90 10.62 -8.08 -0.21
N LEU A 91 9.69 -7.67 -1.07
CA LEU A 91 8.30 -7.47 -0.72
C LEU A 91 7.61 -8.84 -0.62
N ARG A 92 6.85 -9.06 0.45
CA ARG A 92 5.90 -10.18 0.47
C ARG A 92 4.73 -9.79 -0.41
N LEU A 93 4.75 -10.32 -1.63
CA LEU A 93 3.79 -10.03 -2.67
C LEU A 93 2.56 -10.92 -2.50
N LEU A 94 1.39 -10.31 -2.28
CA LEU A 94 0.12 -10.97 -2.51
C LEU A 94 -0.29 -10.73 -3.97
N ILE A 95 -0.45 -11.83 -4.72
CA ILE A 95 -1.00 -11.86 -6.07
C ILE A 95 -2.35 -12.57 -5.99
N PHE A 96 -3.40 -11.95 -6.51
CA PHE A 96 -4.70 -12.60 -6.77
C PHE A 96 -4.80 -13.00 -8.25
#